data_AF-P01542-F1
#
_entry.id   AF-P01542-F1
#
_cell.length_a   1.000
_cell.length_b   1.000
_cell.length_c   1.000
_cell.angle_alpha   90.00
_cell.angle_beta   90.00
_cell.angle_gamma   90.00
#
_symmetry.space_group_name_H-M   'P 1'
#
loop_
_entity.id
_entity.type
_entity.pdbx_description
1 polymer ?
#
loop_
_entity_poly.entity_id
_entity_poly.type
_entity_poly.pdbx_seq_one_letter_code
_entity_poly.pdbx_strand_id
1 'polypeptide(L)' 'TTCCPSIVARSNFNVCRLPGTPEALCATYTGCIIIPGATCPGDYAN' A
#
# COMPACT_ATOMS: atom_id res chain seq x y z
N THR A 1 -5.41 -7.24 1.87
CA THR A 1 -4.60 -6.38 2.75
C THR A 1 -3.54 -5.67 1.94
N THR A 2 -3.36 -4.37 2.17
CA THR A 2 -2.30 -3.58 1.51
C THR A 2 -1.07 -3.52 2.39
N CYS A 3 0.10 -3.85 1.84
CA CYS A 3 1.39 -3.92 2.50
C CYS A 3 2.39 -3.01 1.79
N CYS A 4 3.10 -2.15 2.52
CA CYS A 4 3.97 -1.14 1.94
C CYS A 4 5.44 -1.34 2.39
N PRO A 5 6.42 -1.05 1.53
CA PRO A 5 7.82 -1.30 1.85
C PRO A 5 8.41 -0.34 2.88
N SER A 6 7.77 0.81 3.08
CA SER A 6 8.22 1.84 4.01
C SER A 6 7.04 2.65 4.54
N ILE A 7 7.24 3.31 5.68
CA ILE A 7 6.26 4.24 6.27
C ILE A 7 5.93 5.39 5.31
N VAL A 8 6.90 5.80 4.49
CA VAL A 8 6.70 6.82 3.44
C VAL A 8 5.76 6.29 2.35
N ALA A 9 5.97 5.05 1.87
CA ALA A 9 5.08 4.43 0.90
C ALA A 9 3.66 4.27 1.47
N ARG A 10 3.52 3.90 2.74
CA ARG A 10 2.23 3.83 3.45
C ARG A 10 1.53 5.19 3.50
N SER A 11 2.26 6.25 3.85
CA SER A 11 1.71 7.61 3.90
C SER A 11 1.25 8.07 2.52
N ASN A 12 2.08 7.85 1.49
CA ASN A 12 1.73 8.17 0.10
C ASN A 12 0.52 7.37 -0.37
N PHE A 13 0.39 6.10 0.05
CA PHE A 13 -0.75 5.27 -0.32
C PHE A 13 -2.03 5.82 0.29
N ASN A 14 -1.99 6.19 1.58
CA ASN A 14 -3.12 6.81 2.26
C ASN A 14 -3.53 8.13 1.59
N VAL A 15 -2.56 8.99 1.23
CA VAL A 15 -2.81 10.24 0.51
C VAL A 15 -3.41 9.98 -0.87
N CYS A 16 -2.87 9.00 -1.61
CA CYS A 16 -3.40 8.62 -2.91
C CYS A 16 -4.86 8.14 -2.82
N ARG A 17 -5.25 7.49 -1.72
CA ARG A 17 -6.62 7.01 -1.51
C ARG A 17 -7.62 8.12 -1.17
N LEU A 18 -7.18 9.29 -0.68
CA LEU A 18 -8.06 10.38 -0.24
C LEU A 18 -9.10 10.84 -1.29
N PRO A 19 -8.76 11.08 -2.57
CA PRO A 19 -9.75 11.46 -3.58
C PRO A 19 -10.66 10.30 -4.04
N GLY A 20 -10.56 9.11 -3.43
CA GLY A 20 -11.30 7.91 -3.84
C GLY A 20 -10.60 7.09 -4.91
N THR A 21 -9.32 7.35 -5.19
CA THR A 21 -8.54 6.59 -6.18
C THR A 21 -8.54 5.09 -5.83
N PRO A 22 -8.65 4.19 -6.84
CA PRO A 22 -8.67 2.76 -6.61
C PRO A 22 -7.46 2.24 -5.84
N GLU A 23 -7.68 1.25 -4.98
CA GLU A 23 -6.63 0.66 -4.13
C GLU A 23 -5.45 0.15 -4.96
N ALA A 24 -5.74 -0.61 -6.02
CA ALA A 24 -4.74 -1.17 -6.91
C ALA A 24 -3.87 -0.09 -7.58
N LEU A 25 -4.49 1.02 -7.98
CA LEU A 25 -3.77 2.11 -8.64
C LEU A 25 -2.80 2.78 -7.66
N CYS A 26 -3.26 3.05 -6.44
CA CYS A 26 -2.40 3.60 -5.40
C CYS A 26 -1.29 2.65 -5.00
N ALA A 27 -1.59 1.35 -4.86
CA ALA A 27 -0.60 0.33 -4.54
C ALA A 27 0.53 0.31 -5.59
N THR A 28 0.19 0.28 -6.88
CA THR A 28 1.17 0.36 -7.97
C THR A 28 1.98 1.65 -7.91
N TYR A 29 1.33 2.80 -7.70
CA TYR A 29 2.02 4.09 -7.66
C TYR A 29 3.01 4.22 -6.50
N THR A 30 2.66 3.68 -5.32
CA THR A 30 3.48 3.82 -4.11
C THR A 30 4.40 2.63 -3.85
N GLY A 31 4.41 1.64 -4.75
CA GLY A 31 5.15 0.40 -4.56
C GLY A 31 4.61 -0.46 -3.41
N CYS A 32 3.36 -0.27 -3.00
CA CYS A 32 2.71 -1.19 -2.07
C CYS A 32 2.14 -2.38 -2.85
N ILE A 33 1.91 -3.50 -2.16
CA ILE A 33 1.30 -4.69 -2.73
C ILE A 33 -0.01 -4.99 -2.03
N ILE A 34 -0.95 -5.55 -2.79
CA ILE A 34 -2.22 -6.03 -2.25
C ILE A 34 -2.15 -7.55 -2.22
N ILE A 35 -2.27 -8.12 -1.03
CA ILE A 35 -2.25 -9.56 -0.81
C ILE A 35 -3.61 -10.05 -0.31
N PRO A 36 -3.99 -11.31 -0.61
CA PRO A 36 -5.22 -11.91 -0.11
C PRO A 36 -5.17 -12.24 1.39
N GLY A 37 -3.98 -12.33 2.00
CA GLY A 37 -3.78 -12.64 3.41
C GLY A 37 -3.86 -11.44 4.36
N ALA A 38 -3.78 -11.71 5.66
CA ALA A 38 -3.79 -10.68 6.71
C ALA A 38 -2.38 -10.20 7.12
N THR A 39 -1.33 -10.96 6.78
CA THR A 39 0.04 -10.69 7.23
C THR A 39 0.92 -10.25 6.07
N CYS A 40 1.54 -9.08 6.23
CA CYS A 40 2.46 -8.54 5.23
C CYS A 40 3.79 -9.32 5.20
N PRO A 41 4.35 -9.61 4.02
CA PRO A 41 5.68 -10.18 3.90
C PRO A 41 6.73 -9.19 4.39
N GLY A 42 7.89 -9.69 4.85
CA GLY A 42 8.88 -8.92 5.60
C GLY A 42 9.28 -7.58 4.96
N ASP A 43 9.61 -7.59 3.66
CA ASP A 43 10.00 -6.38 2.93
C ASP A 43 8.86 -5.34 2.76
N TYR A 44 7.62 -5.68 3.15
CA TYR A 44 6.42 -4.85 3.05
C TYR A 44 5.69 -4.65 4.38
N ALA A 45 6.41 -4.76 5.50
CA ALA A 45 5.83 -4.70 6.84
C ALA A 45 5.44 -3.28 7.33
N ASN A 46 5.39 -2.27 6.45
CA ASN A 46 5.06 -0.89 6.79
C ASN A 46 3.73 -0.42 6.17
#